data_AF-A0A943F776-F1
#
_entry.id   AF-A0A943F776-F1
#
_cell.length_a   1.000
_cell.length_b   1.000
_cell.length_c   1.000
_cell.angle_alpha   90.00
_cell.angle_beta   90.00
_cell.angle_gamma   90.00
#
_symmetry.space_group_name_H-M   'P 1'
#
loop_
_entity.id
_entity.type
_entity.pdbx_description
1 polymer ?
#
loop_
_entity_poly.entity_id
_entity_poly.type
_entity_poly.pdbx_seq_one_letter_code
_entity_poly.pdbx_strand_id
1 'polypeptide(L)'
;MITERERQLLDWIAENPLISQQELADKAGITRSSVAVHISNLMKKGFIQGKGYILQMSPYVVVVGAVNIDIAGMPFRRLVGKDSNPGTVHMSLGGVGRNIAHNLALLDVEVKFITAFGEDIHAGEIQHSCRENGIDITHSRSVSGASTSTYMFITDENGDMQLAVSDMEIYSYLTPEYIASKLDVINNASLCVIDTNLPAETIQYLCENCTVPIFADPVSTAKAVKLLPVLGKIHTIKPNMLEAALLTGIPVTDERSARKAVDILLELGVRQVFLSMGAAGVLYGNARGKKRIPNYPA
;
A
#
# COMPACT_ATOMS: atom_id res chain seq x y z
N MET A 1 -19.95 4.59 7.65
CA MET A 1 -20.69 5.08 6.47
C MET A 1 -21.33 6.43 6.78
N ILE A 2 -21.29 7.36 5.81
CA ILE A 2 -21.92 8.69 5.86
C ILE A 2 -23.33 8.60 5.27
N THR A 3 -24.31 9.30 5.83
CA THR A 3 -25.66 9.38 5.23
C THR A 3 -25.68 10.33 4.03
N GLU A 4 -26.68 10.22 3.17
CA GLU A 4 -26.86 11.16 2.04
C GLU A 4 -26.95 12.61 2.53
N ARG A 5 -27.65 12.83 3.65
CA ARG A 5 -27.76 14.15 4.28
C ARG A 5 -26.43 14.66 4.83
N GLU A 6 -25.65 13.81 5.49
CA GLU A 6 -24.33 14.16 5.99
C GLU A 6 -23.37 14.48 4.85
N ARG A 7 -23.44 13.76 3.73
CA ARG A 7 -22.65 14.04 2.52
C ARG A 7 -22.99 15.40 1.93
N GLN A 8 -24.28 15.71 1.78
CA GLN A 8 -24.73 17.00 1.26
C GLN A 8 -24.26 18.18 2.15
N LEU A 9 -24.31 18.02 3.47
CA LEU A 9 -23.79 19.03 4.40
C LEU A 9 -22.27 19.17 4.29
N LEU A 10 -21.54 18.05 4.12
CA LEU A 10 -20.10 18.07 3.92
C LEU A 10 -19.70 18.84 2.65
N ASP A 11 -20.42 18.62 1.55
CA ASP A 11 -20.17 19.29 0.27
C ASP A 11 -20.33 20.81 0.38
N TRP A 12 -21.37 21.30 1.06
CA TRP A 12 -21.55 22.74 1.29
C TRP A 12 -20.54 23.35 2.24
N ILE A 13 -20.09 22.60 3.25
CA ILE A 13 -19.00 23.01 4.13
C ILE A 13 -17.68 23.06 3.32
N ALA A 14 -17.49 22.19 2.32
CA ALA A 14 -16.31 22.19 1.45
C ALA A 14 -16.26 23.40 0.52
N GLU A 15 -17.42 23.80 0.02
CA GLU A 15 -17.56 25.03 -0.76
C GLU A 15 -17.34 26.30 0.07
N ASN A 16 -17.79 26.30 1.32
CA ASN A 16 -17.64 27.44 2.24
C ASN A 16 -17.37 26.97 3.67
N PRO A 17 -16.09 26.83 4.09
CA PRO A 17 -15.74 26.39 5.44
C PRO A 17 -16.19 27.35 6.55
N LEU A 18 -16.62 28.57 6.23
CA LEU A 18 -17.16 29.53 7.19
C LEU A 18 -18.70 29.52 7.27
N ILE A 19 -19.37 28.63 6.53
CA ILE A 19 -20.83 28.55 6.50
C ILE A 19 -21.41 28.26 7.88
N SER A 20 -22.33 29.10 8.35
CA SER A 20 -22.93 28.91 9.66
C SER A 20 -23.86 27.69 9.68
N GLN A 21 -24.08 27.12 10.88
CA GLN A 21 -25.07 26.04 11.06
C GLN A 21 -26.48 26.47 10.65
N GLN A 22 -26.77 27.78 10.72
CA GLN A 22 -28.07 28.31 10.31
C GLN A 22 -28.21 28.31 8.79
N GLU A 23 -27.20 28.79 8.06
CA GLU A 23 -27.21 28.76 6.59
C GLU A 23 -27.26 27.34 6.02
N LEU A 24 -26.57 26.39 6.66
CA LEU A 24 -26.69 24.96 6.32
C LEU A 24 -28.10 24.42 6.55
N ALA A 25 -28.77 24.88 7.62
CA ALA A 25 -30.12 24.46 7.95
C ALA A 25 -31.12 24.99 6.92
N ASP A 26 -30.95 26.25 6.53
CA ASP A 26 -31.77 26.92 5.52
C ASP A 26 -31.58 26.25 4.14
N LYS A 27 -30.34 25.93 3.74
CA LYS A 27 -30.04 25.16 2.51
C LYS A 27 -30.60 23.74 2.55
N ALA A 28 -30.53 23.06 3.69
CA ALA A 28 -31.00 21.67 3.85
C ALA A 28 -32.53 21.55 3.98
N GLY A 29 -33.23 22.65 4.32
CA GLY A 29 -34.64 22.62 4.67
C GLY A 29 -34.91 21.90 6.00
N ILE A 30 -33.96 21.96 6.95
CA ILE A 30 -34.08 21.31 8.27
C ILE A 30 -33.79 22.31 9.39
N THR A 31 -33.94 21.91 10.65
CA THR A 31 -33.64 22.79 11.79
C THR A 31 -32.14 22.90 12.05
N ARG A 32 -31.70 24.05 12.59
CA ARG A 32 -30.31 24.25 13.04
C ARG A 32 -29.85 23.18 14.03
N SER A 33 -30.74 22.75 14.94
CA SER A 33 -30.44 21.65 15.88
C SER A 33 -30.20 20.32 15.17
N SER A 34 -30.93 20.03 14.08
CA SER A 34 -30.71 18.83 13.27
C SER A 34 -29.37 18.89 12.53
N VAL A 35 -28.99 20.04 11.98
CA VAL A 35 -27.66 20.27 11.41
C VAL A 35 -26.56 20.04 12.45
N ALA A 36 -26.72 20.55 13.67
CA ALA A 36 -25.74 20.37 14.74
C ALA A 36 -25.51 18.88 15.08
N VAL A 37 -26.56 18.05 15.03
CA VAL A 37 -26.44 16.59 15.21
C VAL A 37 -25.64 15.96 14.07
N HIS A 38 -25.93 16.31 12.82
CA HIS A 38 -25.17 15.81 11.67
C HIS A 38 -23.70 16.22 11.72
N ILE A 39 -23.39 17.48 12.07
CA ILE A 39 -22.01 17.95 12.24
C ILE A 39 -21.31 17.17 13.36
N SER A 40 -21.97 16.95 14.50
CA SER A 40 -21.39 16.16 15.59
C SER A 40 -21.08 14.72 15.15
N ASN A 41 -21.94 14.12 14.33
CA ASN A 41 -21.69 12.80 13.77
C ASN A 41 -20.55 12.81 12.76
N LEU A 42 -20.46 13.83 11.90
CA LEU A 42 -19.35 14.01 10.95
C LEU A 42 -18.01 14.19 11.66
N MET A 43 -17.98 14.94 12.76
CA MET A 43 -16.79 15.09 13.62
C MET A 43 -16.38 13.75 14.26
N LYS A 44 -17.34 13.01 14.83
CA LYS A 44 -17.08 11.66 15.39
C LYS A 44 -16.57 10.68 14.33
N LYS A 45 -16.97 10.86 13.07
CA LYS A 45 -16.53 10.06 11.93
C LYS A 45 -15.22 10.56 11.30
N GLY A 46 -14.60 11.62 11.83
CA GLY A 46 -13.32 12.15 11.36
C GLY A 46 -13.39 13.12 10.18
N PHE A 47 -14.58 13.41 9.63
CA PHE A 47 -14.72 14.25 8.43
C PHE A 47 -14.59 15.77 8.70
N ILE A 48 -14.80 16.19 9.95
CA ILE A 48 -14.68 17.60 10.38
C ILE A 48 -13.77 17.67 11.61
N GLN A 49 -12.71 18.47 11.54
CA GLN A 49 -11.83 18.75 12.67
C GLN A 49 -12.18 20.10 13.33
N GLY A 50 -12.65 20.08 14.57
CA GLY A 50 -12.86 21.29 15.39
C GLY A 50 -14.09 22.14 15.06
N LYS A 51 -14.16 23.32 15.70
CA LYS A 51 -15.34 24.22 15.68
C LYS A 51 -15.41 25.17 14.47
N GLY A 52 -14.34 25.23 13.66
CA GLY A 52 -14.23 26.11 12.48
C GLY A 52 -14.34 25.36 11.15
N TYR A 53 -15.10 24.25 11.12
CA TYR A 53 -15.22 23.36 9.97
C TYR A 53 -13.92 23.14 9.20
N ILE A 54 -12.86 22.73 9.89
CA ILE A 54 -11.63 22.32 9.21
C ILE A 54 -11.95 20.99 8.54
N LEU A 55 -12.16 21.05 7.23
CA LEU A 55 -12.33 19.85 6.43
C LEU A 55 -10.97 19.22 6.20
N GLN A 56 -10.94 17.89 6.17
CA GLN A 56 -9.79 17.18 5.64
C GLN A 56 -9.78 17.42 4.12
N MET A 57 -9.06 18.46 3.72
CA MET A 57 -9.25 19.09 2.41
C MET A 57 -8.71 18.30 1.21
N SER A 58 -8.01 17.19 1.43
CA SER A 58 -7.53 16.32 0.36
C SER A 58 -7.63 14.84 0.75
N PRO A 59 -8.25 13.98 -0.08
CA PRO A 59 -8.18 12.55 0.12
C PRO A 59 -6.74 12.06 -0.06
N TYR A 60 -6.20 11.37 0.94
CA TYR A 60 -4.88 10.73 0.84
C TYR A 60 -4.98 9.20 0.87
N VAL A 61 -3.90 8.56 0.46
CA VAL A 61 -3.67 7.11 0.57
C VAL A 61 -2.63 6.85 1.64
N VAL A 62 -2.87 5.86 2.49
CA VAL A 62 -1.82 5.34 3.37
C VAL A 62 -1.18 4.13 2.72
N VAL A 63 0.15 4.08 2.71
CA VAL A 63 0.91 2.90 2.34
C VAL A 63 1.65 2.41 3.58
N VAL A 64 1.46 1.15 3.95
CA VAL A 64 2.20 0.48 5.03
C VAL A 64 3.03 -0.64 4.41
N GLY A 65 4.35 -0.50 4.37
CA GLY A 65 5.16 -1.47 3.64
C GLY A 65 6.64 -1.19 3.61
N ALA A 66 7.32 -1.98 2.77
CA ALA A 66 8.77 -2.01 2.70
C ALA A 66 9.37 -0.81 1.96
N VAL A 67 10.55 -0.41 2.43
CA VAL A 67 11.52 0.43 1.73
C VAL A 67 12.91 -0.17 1.86
N ASN A 68 13.67 -0.19 0.77
CA ASN A 68 14.90 -0.97 0.71
C ASN A 68 15.99 -0.23 -0.08
N ILE A 69 17.25 -0.48 0.23
CA ILE A 69 18.35 -0.22 -0.71
C ILE A 69 18.62 -1.50 -1.50
N ASP A 70 18.53 -1.42 -2.81
CA ASP A 70 18.95 -2.49 -3.71
C ASP A 70 20.39 -2.25 -4.14
N ILE A 71 21.28 -3.22 -3.89
CA ILE A 71 22.69 -3.19 -4.29
C ILE A 71 22.92 -4.31 -5.29
N ALA A 72 23.17 -3.95 -6.55
CA ALA A 72 23.35 -4.87 -7.65
C ALA A 72 24.82 -4.90 -8.09
N GLY A 73 25.46 -6.06 -8.01
CA GLY A 73 26.78 -6.31 -8.58
C GLY A 73 26.70 -7.06 -9.91
N MET A 74 27.32 -6.54 -10.97
CA MET A 74 27.42 -7.21 -12.26
C MET A 74 28.89 -7.36 -12.68
N PRO A 75 29.41 -8.58 -12.80
CA PRO A 75 30.80 -8.79 -13.19
C PRO A 75 31.00 -8.55 -14.69
N PHE A 76 32.20 -8.09 -15.08
CA PHE A 76 32.52 -7.93 -16.52
C PHE A 76 32.75 -9.26 -17.24
N ARG A 77 32.93 -10.34 -16.49
CA ARG A 77 33.23 -11.69 -16.97
C ARG A 77 32.56 -12.72 -16.07
N ARG A 78 32.58 -13.97 -16.52
CA ARG A 78 32.09 -15.11 -15.74
C ARG A 78 32.67 -15.13 -14.33
N LEU A 79 31.78 -15.29 -13.35
CA LEU A 79 32.14 -15.34 -11.94
C LEU A 79 33.12 -16.49 -11.63
N VAL A 80 34.14 -16.17 -10.86
CA VAL A 80 35.03 -17.12 -10.19
C VAL A 80 34.62 -17.16 -8.72
N GLY A 81 34.08 -18.31 -8.29
CA GLY A 81 33.62 -18.49 -6.91
C GLY A 81 34.79 -18.41 -5.91
N LYS A 82 34.55 -17.73 -4.77
CA LYS A 82 35.53 -17.48 -3.70
C LYS A 82 36.72 -16.58 -4.11
N ASP A 83 36.59 -15.82 -5.19
CA ASP A 83 37.58 -14.83 -5.65
C ASP A 83 36.93 -13.45 -5.83
N SER A 84 37.75 -12.41 -6.03
CA SER A 84 37.31 -11.05 -6.36
C SER A 84 37.00 -10.94 -7.85
N ASN A 85 35.80 -10.45 -8.17
CA ASN A 85 35.30 -10.37 -9.54
C ASN A 85 35.12 -8.90 -9.95
N PRO A 86 35.97 -8.34 -10.85
CA PRO A 86 35.82 -6.97 -11.35
C PRO A 86 34.49 -6.78 -12.11
N GLY A 87 33.81 -5.68 -11.84
CA GLY A 87 32.49 -5.39 -12.39
C GLY A 87 31.98 -4.00 -12.03
N THR A 88 30.68 -3.77 -12.21
CA THR A 88 29.99 -2.59 -11.73
C THR A 88 29.16 -2.90 -10.50
N VAL A 89 29.00 -1.88 -9.65
CA VAL A 89 28.06 -1.90 -8.53
C VAL A 89 27.09 -0.75 -8.74
N HIS A 90 25.81 -1.06 -8.73
CA HIS A 90 24.72 -0.10 -8.84
C HIS A 90 23.90 -0.13 -7.56
N MET A 91 23.54 1.05 -7.07
CA MET A 91 22.66 1.20 -5.92
C MET A 91 21.40 1.92 -6.37
N SER A 92 20.26 1.42 -5.91
CA SER A 92 18.96 2.05 -6.16
C SER A 92 18.06 1.97 -4.95
N LEU A 93 17.15 2.93 -4.85
CA LEU A 93 16.11 2.94 -3.83
C LEU A 93 14.94 2.07 -4.28
N GLY A 94 14.62 1.05 -3.49
CA GLY A 94 13.59 0.06 -3.76
C GLY A 94 12.61 -0.13 -2.60
N GLY A 95 12.00 -1.31 -2.57
CA GLY A 95 10.92 -1.67 -1.65
C GLY A 95 9.54 -1.43 -2.25
N VAL A 96 8.68 -2.45 -2.18
CA VAL A 96 7.36 -2.45 -2.82
C VAL A 96 6.48 -1.31 -2.29
N GLY A 97 6.36 -1.16 -0.97
CA GLY A 97 5.64 -0.05 -0.34
C GLY A 97 6.13 1.32 -0.79
N ARG A 98 7.45 1.57 -0.77
CA ARG A 98 8.03 2.84 -1.23
C ARG A 98 7.75 3.11 -2.70
N ASN A 99 7.87 2.09 -3.56
CA ASN A 99 7.62 2.25 -5.00
C ASN A 99 6.14 2.53 -5.29
N ILE A 100 5.21 1.92 -4.54
CA ILE A 100 3.79 2.26 -4.62
C ILE A 100 3.57 3.71 -4.18
N ALA A 101 4.11 4.12 -3.03
CA ALA A 101 3.99 5.48 -2.52
C ALA A 101 4.55 6.52 -3.51
N HIS A 102 5.71 6.24 -4.10
CA HIS A 102 6.34 7.10 -5.09
C HIS A 102 5.50 7.24 -6.37
N ASN A 103 4.99 6.13 -6.92
CA ASN A 103 4.14 6.20 -8.13
C ASN A 103 2.81 6.91 -7.86
N LEU A 104 2.22 6.75 -6.68
CA LEU A 104 1.04 7.50 -6.28
C LEU A 104 1.34 9.01 -6.22
N ALA A 105 2.48 9.41 -5.63
CA ALA A 105 2.89 10.81 -5.60
C ALA A 105 3.14 11.40 -7.00
N LEU A 106 3.73 10.62 -7.93
CA LEU A 106 3.87 11.01 -9.34
C LEU A 106 2.54 11.18 -10.08
N LEU A 107 1.46 10.58 -9.56
CA LEU A 107 0.09 10.71 -10.06
C LEU A 107 -0.70 11.79 -9.28
N ASP A 108 0.00 12.69 -8.59
CA ASP A 108 -0.57 13.77 -7.78
C ASP A 108 -1.51 13.29 -6.65
N VAL A 109 -1.33 12.04 -6.19
CA VAL A 109 -2.05 11.51 -5.03
C VAL A 109 -1.26 11.84 -3.76
N GLU A 110 -1.91 12.44 -2.77
CA GLU A 110 -1.31 12.64 -1.46
C GLU A 110 -1.08 11.28 -0.78
N VAL A 111 0.15 11.01 -0.36
CA VAL A 111 0.52 9.74 0.28
C VAL A 111 1.17 9.95 1.63
N LYS A 112 0.68 9.19 2.61
CA LYS A 112 1.35 8.99 3.89
C LYS A 112 1.95 7.60 3.93
N PHE A 113 3.27 7.53 3.99
CA PHE A 113 4.01 6.28 4.00
C PHE A 113 4.45 5.92 5.43
N ILE A 114 4.03 4.74 5.86
CA ILE A 114 4.35 4.15 7.16
C ILE A 114 5.29 2.97 6.91
N THR A 115 6.55 3.14 7.30
CA THR A 115 7.59 2.12 7.18
C THR A 115 8.56 2.20 8.37
N ALA A 116 9.63 1.41 8.34
CA ALA A 116 10.71 1.45 9.31
C ALA A 116 12.04 1.81 8.64
N PHE A 117 12.76 2.76 9.22
CA PHE A 117 14.09 3.20 8.84
C PHE A 117 15.08 2.86 9.95
N GLY A 118 16.30 2.48 9.58
CA GLY A 118 17.40 2.31 10.52
C GLY A 118 18.01 3.65 10.95
N GLU A 119 19.16 3.58 11.59
CA GLU A 119 20.02 4.73 11.93
C GLU A 119 21.34 4.72 11.13
N ASP A 120 21.25 4.37 9.85
CA ASP A 120 22.38 4.32 8.93
C ASP A 120 22.30 5.42 7.86
N ILE A 121 23.36 5.51 7.04
CA ILE A 121 23.44 6.50 5.95
C ILE A 121 22.31 6.32 4.93
N HIS A 122 21.89 5.08 4.69
CA HIS A 122 20.83 4.73 3.76
C HIS A 122 19.46 5.25 4.21
N ALA A 123 19.18 5.24 5.52
CA ALA A 123 17.98 5.86 6.07
C ALA A 123 17.86 7.32 5.64
N GLY A 124 18.94 8.08 5.76
CA GLY A 124 18.99 9.51 5.38
C GLY A 124 18.72 9.74 3.90
N GLU A 125 19.35 8.95 3.02
CA GLU A 125 19.15 9.03 1.56
C GLU A 125 17.69 8.73 1.16
N ILE A 126 17.12 7.67 1.73
CA ILE A 126 15.73 7.29 1.47
C ILE A 126 14.77 8.36 1.98
N GLN A 127 14.96 8.84 3.21
CA GLN A 127 14.10 9.86 3.81
C GLN A 127 14.13 11.16 3.00
N HIS A 128 15.32 11.57 2.54
CA HIS A 128 15.45 12.74 1.67
C HIS A 128 14.72 12.52 0.34
N SER A 129 14.92 11.38 -0.33
CA SER A 129 14.21 11.02 -1.57
C SER A 129 12.69 11.04 -1.39
N CYS A 130 12.16 10.48 -0.30
CA CYS A 130 10.72 10.51 -0.02
C CYS A 130 10.19 11.95 0.07
N ARG A 131 10.89 12.84 0.79
CA ARG A 131 10.47 14.24 0.95
C ARG A 131 10.51 15.02 -0.36
N GLU A 132 11.56 14.86 -1.15
CA GLU A 132 11.68 15.50 -2.48
C GLU A 132 10.56 15.07 -3.43
N ASN A 133 10.05 13.83 -3.27
CA ASN A 133 8.95 13.29 -4.06
C ASN A 133 7.57 13.50 -3.42
N GLY A 134 7.44 14.36 -2.40
CA GLY A 134 6.16 14.67 -1.77
C GLY A 134 5.53 13.52 -0.96
N ILE A 135 6.31 12.52 -0.55
CA ILE A 135 5.84 11.40 0.25
C ILE A 135 5.96 11.76 1.75
N ASP A 136 4.83 11.85 2.44
CA ASP A 136 4.81 12.13 3.88
C ASP A 136 5.23 10.89 4.68
N ILE A 137 6.37 10.99 5.36
CA ILE A 137 6.95 9.93 6.20
C ILE A 137 6.82 10.23 7.70
N THR A 138 6.02 11.22 8.11
CA THR A 138 5.86 11.67 9.51
C THR A 138 5.42 10.53 10.45
N HIS A 139 4.70 9.55 9.91
CA HIS A 139 4.18 8.41 10.66
C HIS A 139 5.06 7.15 10.58
N SER A 140 6.24 7.23 9.95
CA SER A 140 7.20 6.14 9.89
C SER A 140 8.06 6.03 11.16
N ARG A 141 8.67 4.86 11.36
CA ARG A 141 9.47 4.55 12.54
C ARG A 141 10.95 4.72 12.21
N SER A 142 11.70 5.39 13.08
CA SER A 142 13.16 5.23 13.15
C SER A 142 13.47 4.21 14.24
N VAL A 143 14.26 3.19 13.90
CA VAL A 143 14.60 2.08 14.81
C VAL A 143 16.05 2.23 15.25
N SER A 144 16.25 2.57 16.52
CA SER A 144 17.59 2.84 17.02
C SER A 144 18.48 1.61 17.02
N GLY A 145 19.71 1.77 16.53
CA GLY A 145 20.70 0.70 16.40
C GLY A 145 20.40 -0.36 15.34
N ALA A 146 19.35 -0.20 14.53
CA ALA A 146 19.04 -1.10 13.42
C ALA A 146 19.55 -0.55 12.09
N SER A 147 19.84 -1.47 11.16
CA SER A 147 20.13 -1.15 9.76
C SER A 147 18.85 -1.00 8.95
N THR A 148 18.83 -0.06 8.01
CA THR A 148 17.81 0.04 6.99
C THR A 148 17.86 -1.20 6.10
N SER A 149 16.68 -1.67 5.71
CA SER A 149 16.54 -2.84 4.85
C SER A 149 17.44 -2.72 3.60
N THR A 150 18.20 -3.77 3.32
CA THR A 150 19.09 -3.86 2.15
C THR A 150 18.90 -5.19 1.44
N TYR A 151 18.77 -5.15 0.10
CA TYR A 151 18.77 -6.32 -0.77
C TYR A 151 19.98 -6.25 -1.68
N MET A 152 20.94 -7.12 -1.42
CA MET A 152 22.17 -7.19 -2.21
C MET A 152 22.10 -8.42 -3.09
N PHE A 153 22.36 -8.26 -4.39
CA PHE A 153 22.42 -9.39 -5.32
C PHE A 153 23.57 -9.24 -6.30
N ILE A 154 24.04 -10.38 -6.77
CA ILE A 154 25.10 -10.50 -7.78
C ILE A 154 24.49 -11.25 -8.97
N THR A 155 24.69 -10.72 -10.17
CA THR A 155 24.33 -11.37 -11.43
C THR A 155 25.53 -12.08 -12.04
N ASP A 156 25.30 -12.84 -13.11
CA ASP A 156 26.35 -13.19 -14.06
C ASP A 156 26.65 -12.02 -15.01
N GLU A 157 27.56 -12.23 -15.95
CA GLU A 157 27.94 -11.26 -16.98
C GLU A 157 26.82 -10.92 -17.99
N ASN A 158 25.72 -11.67 -17.98
CA ASN A 158 24.56 -11.45 -18.84
C ASN A 158 23.40 -10.74 -18.10
N GLY A 159 23.52 -10.58 -16.78
CA GLY A 159 22.51 -9.94 -15.94
C GLY A 159 21.55 -10.90 -15.25
N ASP A 160 21.75 -12.22 -15.37
CA ASP A 160 20.93 -13.22 -14.68
C ASP A 160 21.37 -13.36 -13.22
N MET A 161 20.42 -13.32 -12.29
CA MET A 161 20.70 -13.39 -10.85
C MET A 161 21.39 -14.71 -10.47
N GLN A 162 22.52 -14.62 -9.76
CA GLN A 162 23.30 -15.76 -9.29
C GLN A 162 23.18 -15.98 -7.77
N LEU A 163 23.25 -14.90 -6.99
CA LEU A 163 23.17 -14.95 -5.53
C LEU A 163 22.56 -13.67 -4.98
N ALA A 164 21.86 -13.78 -3.85
CA ALA A 164 21.33 -12.62 -3.14
C ALA A 164 21.35 -12.80 -1.62
N VAL A 165 21.46 -11.69 -0.90
CA VAL A 165 21.26 -11.57 0.54
C VAL A 165 20.19 -10.51 0.78
N SER A 166 19.22 -10.86 1.62
CA SER A 166 18.07 -10.01 1.93
C SER A 166 18.07 -9.70 3.42
N ASP A 167 18.52 -8.50 3.79
CA ASP A 167 18.43 -7.98 5.15
C ASP A 167 17.16 -7.14 5.28
N MET A 168 16.09 -7.76 5.79
CA MET A 168 14.75 -7.17 5.91
C MET A 168 14.19 -7.26 7.35
N GLU A 169 15.05 -7.59 8.32
CA GLU A 169 14.67 -7.80 9.74
C GLU A 169 14.02 -6.57 10.36
N ILE A 170 14.35 -5.36 9.87
CA ILE A 170 13.81 -4.11 10.39
C ILE A 170 12.27 -4.02 10.33
N TYR A 171 11.61 -4.76 9.43
CA TYR A 171 10.15 -4.75 9.38
C TYR A 171 9.49 -5.49 10.55
N SER A 172 10.23 -6.28 11.33
CA SER A 172 9.75 -6.84 12.60
C SER A 172 9.36 -5.75 13.61
N TYR A 173 9.90 -4.53 13.47
CA TYR A 173 9.56 -3.39 14.32
C TYR A 173 8.26 -2.68 13.94
N LEU A 174 7.65 -3.05 12.81
CA LEU A 174 6.29 -2.63 12.43
C LEU A 174 5.27 -3.57 13.08
N THR A 175 5.28 -3.61 14.42
CA THR A 175 4.42 -4.51 15.20
C THR A 175 2.96 -4.08 15.17
N PRO A 176 2.01 -4.96 15.54
CA PRO A 176 0.61 -4.59 15.74
C PRO A 176 0.42 -3.38 16.64
N GLU A 177 1.18 -3.26 17.73
CA GLU A 177 1.12 -2.13 18.67
C GLU A 177 1.57 -0.82 18.03
N TYR A 178 2.63 -0.88 17.20
CA TYR A 178 3.07 0.29 16.46
C TYR A 178 1.99 0.75 15.48
N ILE A 179 1.41 -0.18 14.73
CA ILE A 179 0.33 0.12 13.78
C ILE A 179 -0.93 0.61 14.50
N ALA A 180 -1.26 0.06 15.67
CA ALA A 180 -2.37 0.53 16.51
C ALA A 180 -2.23 2.03 16.82
N SER A 181 -1.00 2.50 17.10
CA SER A 181 -0.73 3.93 17.34
C SER A 181 -0.94 4.82 16.11
N LYS A 182 -1.06 4.25 14.91
CA LYS A 182 -1.28 4.95 13.63
C LYS A 182 -2.67 4.69 13.05
N LEU A 183 -3.51 3.93 13.75
CA LEU A 183 -4.79 3.47 13.22
C LEU A 183 -5.73 4.61 12.85
N ASP A 184 -5.72 5.71 13.60
CA ASP A 184 -6.53 6.90 13.28
C ASP A 184 -6.13 7.52 11.93
N VAL A 185 -4.84 7.60 11.62
CA VAL A 185 -4.36 8.11 10.34
C VAL A 185 -4.73 7.15 9.21
N ILE A 186 -4.60 5.84 9.44
CA ILE A 186 -4.99 4.82 8.47
C ILE A 186 -6.50 4.89 8.17
N ASN A 187 -7.34 5.00 9.20
CA ASN A 187 -8.80 4.97 9.06
C ASN A 187 -9.39 6.29 8.53
N ASN A 188 -8.65 7.39 8.58
CA ASN A 188 -9.03 8.66 7.95
C ASN A 188 -8.56 8.77 6.49
N ALA A 189 -7.86 7.77 5.95
CA ALA A 189 -7.43 7.72 4.56
C ALA A 189 -8.57 7.29 3.62
N SER A 190 -8.36 7.42 2.31
CA SER A 190 -9.30 6.88 1.32
C SER A 190 -9.19 5.35 1.17
N LEU A 191 -7.98 4.83 1.30
CA LEU A 191 -7.64 3.41 1.32
C LEU A 191 -6.27 3.20 1.97
N CYS A 192 -6.00 1.96 2.36
CA CYS A 192 -4.72 1.51 2.87
C CYS A 192 -4.11 0.49 1.92
N VAL A 193 -2.88 0.74 1.45
CA VAL A 193 -2.10 -0.23 0.68
C VAL A 193 -1.11 -0.92 1.63
N ILE A 194 -1.03 -2.25 1.54
CA ILE A 194 -0.07 -3.05 2.29
C ILE A 194 0.73 -3.94 1.34
N ASP A 195 1.95 -4.27 1.74
CA ASP A 195 2.73 -5.34 1.13
C ASP A 195 3.04 -6.45 2.16
N THR A 196 3.46 -7.62 1.69
CA THR A 196 3.71 -8.79 2.54
C THR A 196 5.11 -8.86 3.14
N ASN A 197 5.91 -7.79 3.04
CA ASN A 197 7.12 -7.68 3.85
C ASN A 197 6.79 -7.46 5.33
N LEU A 198 5.61 -6.91 5.63
CA LEU A 198 5.10 -6.80 6.98
C LEU A 198 5.04 -8.16 7.71
N PRO A 199 5.20 -8.18 9.04
CA PRO A 199 4.93 -9.37 9.85
C PRO A 199 3.50 -9.87 9.67
N ALA A 200 3.29 -11.19 9.81
CA ALA A 200 1.98 -11.80 9.55
C ALA A 200 0.92 -11.30 10.54
N GLU A 201 1.30 -11.16 11.80
CA GLU A 201 0.52 -10.60 12.89
C GLU A 201 0.11 -9.14 12.62
N THR A 202 0.99 -8.35 11.99
CA THR A 202 0.71 -6.96 11.62
C THR A 202 -0.28 -6.87 10.48
N ILE A 203 -0.13 -7.73 9.46
CA ILE A 203 -1.09 -7.86 8.36
C ILE A 203 -2.47 -8.25 8.93
N GLN A 204 -2.51 -9.24 9.82
CA GLN A 204 -3.73 -9.67 10.48
C GLN A 204 -4.39 -8.53 11.25
N TYR A 205 -3.61 -7.80 12.07
CA TYR A 205 -4.11 -6.66 12.83
C TYR A 205 -4.69 -5.57 11.92
N LEU A 206 -4.00 -5.21 10.84
CA LEU A 206 -4.50 -4.24 9.85
C LEU A 206 -5.83 -4.70 9.26
N CYS A 207 -5.91 -5.95 8.79
CA CYS A 207 -7.13 -6.50 8.22
C CYS A 207 -8.30 -6.58 9.22
N GLU A 208 -8.03 -6.67 10.52
CA GLU A 208 -9.05 -6.72 11.58
C GLU A 208 -9.56 -5.35 12.02
N ASN A 209 -8.71 -4.32 12.00
CA ASN A 209 -8.98 -3.05 12.66
C ASN A 209 -9.11 -1.87 11.69
N CYS A 210 -8.65 -2.03 10.45
CA CYS A 210 -8.79 -1.01 9.42
C CYS A 210 -10.24 -0.95 8.90
N THR A 211 -10.79 0.26 8.82
CA THR A 211 -12.16 0.50 8.33
C THR A 211 -12.20 0.92 6.87
N VAL A 212 -11.06 1.31 6.30
CA VAL A 212 -10.91 1.69 4.90
C VAL A 212 -10.55 0.48 4.04
N PRO A 213 -10.78 0.50 2.72
CA PRO A 213 -10.42 -0.60 1.84
C PRO A 213 -8.91 -0.93 1.91
N ILE A 214 -8.58 -2.21 2.09
CA ILE A 214 -7.20 -2.69 2.04
C ILE A 214 -6.87 -3.20 0.65
N PHE A 215 -5.78 -2.67 0.08
CA PHE A 215 -5.17 -3.10 -1.17
C PHE A 215 -3.87 -3.84 -0.83
N ALA A 216 -3.70 -5.07 -1.30
CA ALA A 216 -2.54 -5.90 -0.96
C ALA A 216 -1.69 -6.24 -2.20
N ASP A 217 -0.39 -6.00 -2.09
CA ASP A 217 0.61 -6.57 -3.00
C ASP A 217 1.29 -7.79 -2.34
N PRO A 218 1.19 -9.00 -2.94
CA PRO A 218 1.75 -10.21 -2.34
C PRO A 218 3.28 -10.32 -2.40
N VAL A 219 3.98 -9.47 -3.15
CA VAL A 219 5.45 -9.36 -3.29
C VAL A 219 6.16 -10.57 -3.88
N SER A 220 6.01 -11.74 -3.26
CA SER A 220 6.62 -13.00 -3.66
C SER A 220 5.85 -14.18 -3.08
N THR A 221 6.02 -15.38 -3.65
CA THR A 221 5.39 -16.60 -3.15
C THR A 221 5.73 -16.88 -1.68
N ALA A 222 6.98 -16.66 -1.26
CA ALA A 222 7.42 -16.88 0.12
C ALA A 222 6.70 -15.96 1.13
N LYS A 223 6.30 -14.77 0.71
CA LYS A 223 5.66 -13.76 1.57
C LYS A 223 4.14 -13.74 1.43
N ALA A 224 3.62 -14.05 0.24
CA ALA A 224 2.20 -14.09 -0.08
C ALA A 224 1.39 -15.03 0.81
N VAL A 225 2.01 -16.10 1.32
CA VAL A 225 1.36 -17.06 2.25
C VAL A 225 0.75 -16.37 3.47
N LYS A 226 1.31 -15.22 3.91
CA LYS A 226 0.81 -14.42 5.03
C LYS A 226 -0.59 -13.84 4.79
N LEU A 227 -1.03 -13.75 3.53
CA LEU A 227 -2.37 -13.25 3.19
C LEU A 227 -3.46 -14.31 3.32
N LEU A 228 -3.13 -15.61 3.29
CA LEU A 228 -4.11 -16.70 3.31
C LEU A 228 -5.15 -16.57 4.45
N PRO A 229 -4.77 -16.25 5.70
CA PRO A 229 -5.74 -16.13 6.80
C PRO A 229 -6.66 -14.91 6.70
N VAL A 230 -6.33 -13.94 5.85
CA VAL A 230 -6.99 -12.62 5.79
C VAL A 230 -7.57 -12.28 4.42
N LEU A 231 -7.50 -13.17 3.42
CA LEU A 231 -7.99 -12.92 2.06
C LEU A 231 -9.43 -12.36 2.05
N GLY A 232 -10.32 -12.90 2.90
CA GLY A 232 -11.72 -12.44 3.00
C GLY A 232 -11.90 -11.02 3.57
N LYS A 233 -10.83 -10.37 4.04
CA LYS A 233 -10.83 -8.98 4.52
C LYS A 233 -10.14 -8.02 3.54
N ILE A 234 -9.54 -8.53 2.47
CA ILE A 234 -8.85 -7.73 1.46
C ILE A 234 -9.86 -7.21 0.44
N HIS A 235 -9.84 -5.90 0.20
CA HIS A 235 -10.67 -5.31 -0.85
C HIS A 235 -10.08 -5.61 -2.23
N THR A 236 -8.79 -5.31 -2.44
CA THR A 236 -8.12 -5.51 -3.73
C THR A 236 -6.81 -6.25 -3.54
N ILE A 237 -6.53 -7.24 -4.39
CA ILE A 237 -5.22 -7.90 -4.44
C ILE A 237 -4.64 -7.86 -5.85
N LYS A 238 -3.33 -7.65 -5.97
CA LYS A 238 -2.61 -7.66 -7.25
C LYS A 238 -1.52 -8.74 -7.30
N PRO A 239 -1.87 -10.03 -7.36
CA PRO A 239 -0.89 -11.10 -7.50
C PRO A 239 -0.36 -11.18 -8.93
N ASN A 240 0.86 -11.69 -9.11
CA ASN A 240 1.27 -12.31 -10.37
C ASN A 240 0.79 -13.77 -10.47
N MET A 241 1.10 -14.47 -11.56
CA MET A 241 0.68 -15.86 -11.77
C MET A 241 1.21 -16.83 -10.70
N LEU A 242 2.45 -16.66 -10.24
CA LEU A 242 3.07 -17.54 -9.23
C LEU A 242 2.43 -17.33 -7.85
N GLU A 243 2.20 -16.07 -7.48
CA GLU A 243 1.52 -15.70 -6.23
C GLU A 243 0.06 -16.15 -6.25
N ALA A 244 -0.64 -15.97 -7.37
CA ALA A 244 -2.01 -16.43 -7.52
C ALA A 244 -2.09 -17.96 -7.39
N ALA A 245 -1.11 -18.68 -7.97
CA ALA A 245 -1.05 -20.13 -7.84
C ALA A 245 -0.88 -20.59 -6.40
N LEU A 246 0.00 -19.91 -5.64
CA LEU A 246 0.16 -20.15 -4.20
C LEU A 246 -1.15 -19.88 -3.43
N LEU A 247 -1.76 -18.71 -3.64
CA LEU A 247 -2.93 -18.28 -2.88
C LEU A 247 -4.19 -19.11 -3.18
N THR A 248 -4.27 -19.71 -4.36
CA THR A 248 -5.44 -20.49 -4.80
C THR A 248 -5.23 -22.01 -4.74
N GLY A 249 -3.99 -22.46 -4.57
CA GLY A 249 -3.63 -23.88 -4.60
C GLY A 249 -3.74 -24.53 -5.98
N ILE A 250 -3.87 -23.77 -7.07
CA ILE A 250 -3.90 -24.30 -8.44
C ILE A 250 -2.79 -23.69 -9.31
N PRO A 251 -2.21 -24.43 -10.26
CA PRO A 251 -1.30 -23.83 -11.23
C PRO A 251 -1.99 -22.76 -12.08
N VAL A 252 -1.27 -21.68 -12.39
CA VAL A 252 -1.73 -20.61 -13.30
C VAL A 252 -0.75 -20.51 -14.47
N THR A 253 -1.10 -21.14 -15.58
CA THR A 253 -0.22 -21.31 -16.76
C THR A 253 -0.82 -20.78 -18.05
N ASP A 254 -2.11 -20.45 -18.05
CA ASP A 254 -2.86 -19.98 -19.22
C ASP A 254 -4.06 -19.12 -18.79
N GLU A 255 -4.79 -18.57 -19.77
CA GLU A 255 -5.95 -17.71 -19.48
C GLU A 255 -7.08 -18.45 -18.74
N ARG A 256 -7.25 -19.75 -19.00
CA ARG A 256 -8.31 -20.55 -18.37
C ARG A 256 -8.04 -20.75 -16.88
N SER A 257 -6.82 -21.16 -16.55
CA SER A 257 -6.34 -21.32 -15.17
C SER A 257 -6.28 -19.98 -14.44
N ALA A 258 -5.88 -18.88 -15.11
CA ALA A 258 -5.93 -17.54 -14.55
C ALA A 258 -7.36 -17.11 -14.18
N ARG A 259 -8.35 -17.35 -15.06
CA ARG A 259 -9.76 -17.08 -14.77
C ARG A 259 -10.28 -17.90 -13.59
N LYS A 260 -9.86 -19.16 -13.46
CA LYS A 260 -10.20 -20.02 -12.32
C LYS A 260 -9.56 -19.52 -11.02
N ALA A 261 -8.29 -19.08 -11.08
CA ALA A 261 -7.61 -18.52 -9.92
C ALA A 261 -8.29 -17.23 -9.42
N VAL A 262 -8.72 -16.37 -10.35
CA VAL A 262 -9.53 -15.20 -10.01
C VAL A 262 -10.84 -15.61 -9.34
N ASP A 263 -11.55 -16.62 -9.84
CA ASP A 263 -12.79 -17.09 -9.22
C ASP A 263 -12.56 -17.57 -7.78
N ILE A 264 -11.52 -18.38 -7.55
CA ILE A 264 -11.16 -18.88 -6.21
C ILE A 264 -10.86 -17.71 -5.26
N LEU A 265 -10.10 -16.71 -5.68
CA LEU A 265 -9.79 -15.55 -4.84
C LEU A 265 -11.05 -14.75 -4.47
N LEU A 266 -12.00 -14.62 -5.40
CA LEU A 266 -13.30 -13.98 -5.15
C LEU A 266 -14.16 -14.82 -4.20
N GLU A 267 -14.17 -16.15 -4.35
CA GLU A 267 -14.85 -17.10 -3.45
C GLU A 267 -14.26 -17.08 -2.02
N LEU A 268 -12.95 -16.84 -1.90
CA LEU A 268 -12.26 -16.63 -0.62
C LEU A 268 -12.55 -15.25 0.01
N GLY A 269 -13.34 -14.41 -0.65
CA GLY A 269 -13.87 -13.15 -0.12
C GLY A 269 -13.13 -11.88 -0.55
N VAL A 270 -12.13 -11.97 -1.41
CA VAL A 270 -11.50 -10.79 -2.01
C VAL A 270 -12.52 -10.08 -2.91
N ARG A 271 -12.61 -8.75 -2.86
CA ARG A 271 -13.61 -8.02 -3.67
C ARG A 271 -13.16 -7.76 -5.11
N GLN A 272 -11.88 -7.48 -5.31
CA GLN A 272 -11.29 -7.19 -6.61
C GLN A 272 -9.93 -7.86 -6.77
N VAL A 273 -9.71 -8.50 -7.91
CA VAL A 273 -8.46 -9.18 -8.24
C VAL A 273 -7.90 -8.59 -9.52
N PHE A 274 -6.61 -8.21 -9.48
CA PHE A 274 -5.84 -7.79 -10.64
C PHE A 274 -4.65 -8.74 -10.82
N LEU A 275 -4.86 -9.81 -11.58
CA LEU A 275 -3.85 -10.85 -11.80
C LEU A 275 -2.94 -10.46 -12.97
N SER A 276 -1.67 -10.15 -12.70
CA SER A 276 -0.69 -9.82 -13.73
C SER A 276 -0.14 -11.09 -14.40
N MET A 277 -0.11 -11.09 -15.73
CA MET A 277 0.29 -12.23 -16.58
C MET A 277 1.49 -11.87 -17.48
N GLY A 278 2.35 -10.97 -17.01
CA GLY A 278 3.52 -10.49 -17.76
C GLY A 278 3.13 -9.87 -19.11
N ALA A 279 3.72 -10.38 -20.19
CA ALA A 279 3.45 -9.93 -21.55
C ALA A 279 1.97 -10.10 -21.98
N ALA A 280 1.21 -10.97 -21.32
CA ALA A 280 -0.20 -11.21 -21.63
C ALA A 280 -1.16 -10.15 -21.03
N GLY A 281 -0.65 -9.18 -20.28
CA GLY A 281 -1.45 -8.11 -19.66
C GLY A 281 -1.94 -8.45 -18.26
N VAL A 282 -3.09 -7.89 -17.88
CA VAL A 282 -3.71 -8.08 -16.57
C VAL A 282 -5.11 -8.68 -16.74
N LEU A 283 -5.42 -9.71 -15.96
CA LEU A 283 -6.78 -10.21 -15.82
C LEU A 283 -7.42 -9.57 -14.58
N TYR A 284 -8.41 -8.72 -14.82
CA TYR A 284 -9.25 -8.12 -13.79
C TYR A 284 -10.47 -9.01 -13.51
N GLY A 285 -10.86 -9.13 -12.25
CA GLY A 285 -12.13 -9.76 -11.86
C GLY A 285 -12.73 -9.20 -10.58
N ASN A 286 -14.06 -9.15 -10.55
CA ASN A 286 -14.88 -8.85 -9.36
C ASN A 286 -16.26 -9.52 -9.50
N ALA A 287 -17.17 -9.20 -8.58
CA ALA A 287 -18.56 -9.71 -8.59
C ALA A 287 -19.37 -9.39 -9.87
N ARG A 288 -18.94 -8.41 -10.69
CA ARG A 288 -19.61 -8.04 -11.95
C ARG A 288 -19.08 -8.82 -13.16
N GLY A 289 -17.95 -9.51 -13.00
CA GLY A 289 -17.36 -10.32 -14.06
C GLY A 289 -15.84 -10.16 -14.15
N LYS A 290 -15.28 -10.71 -15.22
CA LYS A 290 -13.83 -10.76 -15.49
C LYS A 290 -13.51 -10.15 -16.85
N LYS A 291 -12.48 -9.30 -16.91
CA LYS A 291 -12.03 -8.66 -18.16
C LYS A 291 -10.51 -8.71 -18.25
N ARG A 292 -10.00 -9.04 -19.44
CA ARG A 292 -8.58 -8.93 -19.75
C ARG A 292 -8.26 -7.51 -20.22
N ILE A 293 -7.20 -6.94 -19.66
CA ILE A 293 -6.65 -5.63 -20.01
C ILE A 293 -5.29 -5.90 -20.66
N PRO A 294 -5.14 -5.64 -21.98
CA PRO A 294 -3.85 -5.84 -22.65
C PRO A 294 -2.82 -4.81 -22.16
N ASN A 295 -1.54 -5.12 -22.34
CA ASN A 295 -0.47 -4.14 -22.15
C ASN A 295 -0.60 -3.03 -23.20
N TYR A 296 -0.12 -1.83 -22.87
CA TYR A 296 0.11 -0.81 -23.89
C TYR A 296 1.17 -1.31 -24.88
N PRO A 297 1.04 -0.99 -26.17
CA PRO A 297 2.12 -1.21 -27.13
C PRO A 297 3.40 -0.54 -26.62
N ALA A 298 4.53 -1.23 -26.77
CA ALA A 298 5.85 -0.69 -26.47
C ALA A 298 6.19 0.47 -27.41
#